data_AF-A0A423TYG5-F1
#
_entry.id   AF-A0A423TYG5-F1
#
_cell.length_a   1.000
_cell.length_b   1.000
_cell.length_c   1.000
_cell.angle_alpha   90.00
_cell.angle_beta   90.00
_cell.angle_gamma   90.00
#
_symmetry.space_group_name_H-M   'P 1'
#
loop_
_entity.id
_entity.type
_entity.pdbx_description
1 polymer ?
#
loop_
_entity_poly.entity_id
_entity_poly.type
_entity_poly.pdbx_seq_one_letter_code
_entity_poly.pdbx_strand_id
1 'polypeptide(L)'
;MFMTGSLLPWSAVTDGRAPASRELDLKRILFAGEVDRHATTHVLLWTQMRSGSSFTGDLLTASPHTFYTEEPLRGSKLSGMAESVAFLKDILQCRFSEQPRFLNKWLNGVNGHDYRTKLLCPEFPGVCKGPSLVEAMCRAARARVVRVVSGELGVAAALLEDGGLSARVIHLVRDPRALLASRERFRNGTHGKYLLAAGMGFRQEEKDPSAVCARYRRDMAARSSFVRLYPDRYVLVRYEDLALDAERVMRRLYPFMRLPYTAAVASTVAFHTLRLEEEDHPYSTIKNSKSTVFAWRQHLPFRDMERIQRECGDVLEAYGYRSFHTPREYGDLKVSPLSLTEEEVNR
;
A
#
# COMPACT_ATOMS: atom_id res chain seq x y z
N MET A 1 -17.88 22.84 51.05
CA MET A 1 -17.32 24.02 50.36
C MET A 1 -17.55 23.80 48.87
N PHE A 2 -18.72 24.22 48.37
CA PHE A 2 -19.07 24.18 46.96
C PHE A 2 -18.68 25.54 46.36
N MET A 3 -17.95 25.54 45.25
CA MET A 3 -17.86 26.72 44.38
C MET A 3 -18.31 26.34 42.98
N THR A 4 -19.43 26.97 42.62
CA THR A 4 -20.14 26.94 41.36
C THR A 4 -19.40 27.77 40.31
N GLY A 5 -18.98 27.14 39.21
CA GLY A 5 -18.57 27.82 37.98
C GLY A 5 -19.78 27.97 37.06
N SER A 6 -20.20 29.22 36.85
CA SER A 6 -21.36 29.67 36.10
C SER A 6 -21.33 29.28 34.62
N LEU A 7 -22.40 28.61 34.16
CA LEU A 7 -22.77 28.48 32.75
C LEU A 7 -23.25 29.84 32.23
N LEU A 8 -22.68 30.28 31.11
CA LEU A 8 -23.14 31.49 30.40
C LEU A 8 -24.50 31.23 29.74
N PRO A 9 -25.45 32.19 29.74
CA PRO A 9 -26.78 31.99 29.18
C PRO A 9 -26.75 32.01 27.64
N TRP A 10 -27.40 31.03 27.03
CA TRP A 10 -27.86 31.10 25.64
C TRP A 10 -29.02 32.09 25.55
N SER A 11 -28.73 33.34 25.22
CA SER A 11 -29.77 34.28 24.78
C SER A 11 -29.18 35.37 23.90
N ALA A 12 -29.56 35.33 22.62
CA ALA A 12 -29.64 36.41 21.62
C ALA A 12 -28.94 36.07 20.29
N VAL A 13 -29.64 35.34 19.43
CA VAL A 13 -29.43 35.40 17.97
C VAL A 13 -30.67 36.06 17.38
N THR A 14 -30.63 37.38 17.27
CA THR A 14 -31.50 38.17 16.38
C THR A 14 -30.62 39.13 15.61
N ASP A 15 -29.92 38.62 14.60
CA ASP A 15 -29.67 39.38 13.38
C ASP A 15 -29.44 38.40 12.22
N GLY A 16 -30.21 38.60 11.15
CA GLY A 16 -30.35 37.71 10.01
C GLY A 16 -29.19 37.81 9.01
N ARG A 17 -27.95 37.58 9.46
CA ARG A 17 -26.81 37.33 8.57
C ARG A 17 -26.08 36.07 9.01
N ALA A 18 -26.22 35.01 8.21
CA ALA A 18 -25.36 33.84 8.31
C ALA A 18 -23.89 34.29 8.23
N PRO A 19 -23.02 33.93 9.18
CA PRO A 19 -21.60 34.19 9.05
C PRO A 19 -21.12 33.42 7.81
N ALA A 20 -20.42 34.11 6.91
CA ALA A 20 -19.70 33.47 5.82
C ALA A 20 -18.90 32.30 6.39
N SER A 21 -19.11 31.11 5.82
CA SER A 21 -18.56 29.83 6.24
C SER A 21 -17.11 29.98 6.70
N ARG A 22 -16.85 29.84 8.01
CA ARG A 22 -15.52 29.47 8.49
C ARG A 22 -15.27 28.06 7.95
N GLU A 23 -14.68 27.99 6.77
CA GLU A 23 -14.14 26.75 6.23
C GLU A 23 -13.25 26.15 7.33
N LEU A 24 -13.58 24.95 7.82
CA LEU A 24 -12.75 24.31 8.84
C LEU A 24 -11.36 24.16 8.24
N ASP A 25 -10.38 24.88 8.80
CA ASP A 25 -8.97 24.69 8.47
C ASP A 25 -8.52 23.36 9.07
N LEU A 26 -8.91 22.28 8.39
CA LEU A 26 -8.59 20.91 8.75
C LEU A 26 -7.08 20.68 8.77
N LYS A 27 -6.27 21.49 8.08
CA LYS A 27 -4.81 21.41 8.22
C LYS A 27 -4.39 21.81 9.62
N ARG A 28 -4.89 22.93 10.15
CA ARG A 28 -4.63 23.33 11.54
C ARG A 28 -5.18 22.35 12.58
N ILE A 29 -6.36 21.77 12.32
CA ILE A 29 -7.03 20.89 13.28
C ILE A 29 -6.41 19.48 13.30
N LEU A 30 -6.07 18.93 12.13
CA LEU A 30 -5.48 17.60 12.02
C LEU A 30 -3.97 17.61 12.30
N PHE A 31 -3.30 18.74 12.09
CA PHE A 31 -1.84 18.87 12.18
C PHE A 31 -1.47 20.08 13.05
N ALA A 32 -1.47 19.88 14.37
CA ALA A 32 -0.94 20.86 15.30
C ALA A 32 0.59 20.95 15.14
N GLY A 33 1.07 22.05 14.57
CA GLY A 33 2.50 22.33 14.40
C GLY A 33 2.79 22.90 13.02
N GLU A 34 3.34 24.11 13.00
CA GLU A 34 3.90 24.87 11.87
C GLU A 34 3.39 24.52 10.47
N VAL A 35 2.68 25.49 9.85
CA VAL A 35 2.33 25.48 8.42
C VAL A 35 3.62 25.59 7.61
N ASP A 36 4.32 24.47 7.53
CA ASP A 36 5.53 24.35 6.78
C ASP A 36 5.15 24.19 5.31
N ARG A 37 5.70 25.05 4.46
CA ARG A 37 5.42 25.15 3.02
C ARG A 37 6.02 23.97 2.24
N HIS A 38 6.04 22.77 2.83
CA HIS A 38 6.61 21.59 2.24
C HIS A 38 5.70 21.06 1.12
N ALA A 39 6.28 20.88 -0.06
CA ALA A 39 5.62 20.33 -1.23
C ALA A 39 5.05 18.94 -0.95
N THR A 40 3.77 18.74 -1.26
CA THR A 40 3.10 17.43 -1.18
C THR A 40 3.84 16.38 -2.00
N THR A 41 4.05 15.20 -1.43
CA THR A 41 4.60 14.03 -2.13
C THR A 41 3.47 13.10 -2.57
N HIS A 42 3.57 12.59 -3.80
CA HIS A 42 2.66 11.62 -4.38
C HIS A 42 3.40 10.28 -4.48
N VAL A 43 2.96 9.26 -3.76
CA VAL A 43 3.65 7.97 -3.66
C VAL A 43 2.80 6.89 -4.31
N LEU A 44 3.39 6.19 -5.27
CA LEU A 44 2.81 5.00 -5.90
C LEU A 44 3.46 3.77 -5.27
N LEU A 45 2.72 3.03 -4.44
CA LEU A 45 3.13 1.71 -3.97
C LEU A 45 2.72 0.69 -5.02
N TRP A 46 3.66 0.36 -5.92
CA TRP A 46 3.40 -0.50 -7.08
C TRP A 46 3.81 -1.93 -6.82
N THR A 47 2.91 -2.88 -7.06
CA THR A 47 3.21 -4.30 -6.88
C THR A 47 2.27 -5.25 -7.62
N GLN A 48 2.44 -6.55 -7.40
CA GLN A 48 1.44 -7.57 -7.67
C GLN A 48 0.68 -7.97 -6.40
N MET A 49 -0.56 -8.42 -6.53
CA MET A 49 -1.37 -8.87 -5.40
C MET A 49 -0.70 -10.04 -4.66
N ARG A 50 -0.74 -10.03 -3.32
CA ARG A 50 -0.05 -10.98 -2.42
C ARG A 50 1.47 -10.78 -2.28
N SER A 51 1.98 -9.60 -2.61
CA SER A 51 3.38 -9.20 -2.34
C SER A 51 3.59 -8.48 -1.00
N GLY A 52 2.61 -8.49 -0.09
CA GLY A 52 2.73 -7.78 1.20
C GLY A 52 2.48 -6.28 1.14
N SER A 53 1.78 -5.79 0.10
CA SER A 53 1.44 -4.37 -0.03
C SER A 53 0.46 -3.85 1.01
N SER A 54 -0.39 -4.69 1.62
CA SER A 54 -1.23 -4.25 2.75
C SER A 54 -0.37 -3.95 3.97
N PHE A 55 0.52 -4.88 4.31
CA PHE A 55 1.48 -4.70 5.39
C PHE A 55 2.36 -3.46 5.13
N THR A 56 2.91 -3.33 3.92
CA THR A 56 3.72 -2.15 3.55
C THR A 56 2.90 -0.88 3.64
N GLY A 57 1.66 -0.88 3.15
CA GLY A 57 0.74 0.25 3.23
C GLY A 57 0.54 0.72 4.67
N ASP A 58 0.24 -0.20 5.59
CA ASP A 58 0.04 0.11 7.01
C ASP A 58 1.29 0.73 7.66
N LEU A 59 2.49 0.27 7.29
CA LEU A 59 3.73 0.87 7.78
C LEU A 59 3.95 2.29 7.23
N LEU A 60 3.57 2.54 5.97
CA LEU A 60 3.65 3.88 5.34
C LEU A 60 2.59 4.85 5.89
N THR A 61 1.49 4.34 6.45
CA THR A 61 0.44 5.14 7.10
C THR A 61 0.63 5.34 8.60
N ALA A 62 1.72 4.82 9.18
CA ALA A 62 2.05 5.06 10.58
C ALA A 62 2.27 6.55 10.92
N SER A 63 2.57 7.40 9.93
CA SER A 63 2.53 8.86 10.11
C SER A 63 1.13 9.44 9.88
N PRO A 64 0.63 10.32 10.77
CA PRO A 64 -0.65 10.99 10.57
C PRO A 64 -0.66 11.90 9.34
N HIS A 65 0.51 12.27 8.80
CA HIS A 65 0.60 13.10 7.60
C HIS A 65 0.49 12.33 6.27
N THR A 66 0.24 11.02 6.33
CA THR A 66 -0.02 10.20 5.15
C THR A 66 -1.52 10.12 4.89
N PHE A 67 -1.96 10.23 3.64
CA PHE A 67 -3.29 9.83 3.17
C PHE A 67 -3.14 8.64 2.23
N TYR A 68 -3.93 7.59 2.42
CA TYR A 68 -3.73 6.32 1.73
C TYR A 68 -4.99 5.87 0.98
N THR A 69 -4.83 5.58 -0.31
CA THR A 69 -5.90 5.08 -1.19
C THR A 69 -5.64 3.64 -1.58
N GLU A 70 -6.60 2.76 -1.28
CA GLU A 70 -6.50 1.32 -1.52
C GLU A 70 -6.95 0.96 -2.95
N GLU A 71 -5.98 0.50 -3.76
CA GLU A 71 -6.18 -0.25 -5.01
C GLU A 71 -7.20 0.33 -6.01
N PRO A 72 -7.09 1.60 -6.44
CA PRO A 72 -8.09 2.21 -7.32
C PRO A 72 -8.29 1.47 -8.64
N LEU A 73 -7.22 0.92 -9.22
CA LEU A 73 -7.31 0.19 -10.49
C LEU A 73 -8.03 -1.17 -10.37
N ARG A 74 -8.14 -1.75 -9.16
CA ARG A 74 -8.69 -3.10 -8.97
C ARG A 74 -10.21 -3.12 -9.15
N GLY A 75 -10.67 -3.87 -10.15
CA GLY A 75 -12.09 -3.95 -10.50
C GLY A 75 -12.64 -2.64 -11.07
N SER A 76 -11.76 -1.77 -11.57
CA SER A 76 -12.12 -0.71 -12.50
C SER A 76 -12.35 -1.31 -13.89
N LYS A 77 -13.17 -0.65 -14.73
CA LYS A 77 -13.40 -1.07 -16.13
C LYS A 77 -12.46 -0.38 -17.11
N LEU A 78 -11.33 0.13 -16.61
CA LEU A 78 -10.37 0.87 -17.43
C LEU A 78 -9.68 -0.10 -18.39
N SER A 79 -9.58 0.30 -19.66
CA SER A 79 -9.16 -0.57 -20.75
C SER A 79 -7.79 -0.20 -21.34
N GLY A 80 -7.13 0.84 -20.80
CA GLY A 80 -5.83 1.28 -21.31
C GLY A 80 -4.95 2.05 -20.33
N MET A 81 -3.71 2.27 -20.75
CA MET A 81 -2.69 3.02 -20.00
C MET A 81 -3.12 4.47 -19.76
N ALA A 82 -3.58 5.18 -20.80
CA ALA A 82 -3.99 6.58 -20.68
C ALA A 82 -5.12 6.79 -19.66
N GLU A 83 -6.14 5.92 -19.68
CA GLU A 83 -7.23 5.95 -18.71
C GLU A 83 -6.75 5.66 -17.29
N SER A 84 -5.84 4.69 -17.13
CA SER A 84 -5.24 4.36 -15.83
C SER A 84 -4.40 5.52 -15.28
N VAL A 85 -3.64 6.20 -16.13
CA VAL A 85 -2.85 7.39 -15.76
C VAL A 85 -3.78 8.53 -15.33
N ALA A 86 -4.78 8.86 -16.14
CA ALA A 86 -5.73 9.93 -15.85
C ALA A 86 -6.46 9.67 -14.51
N PHE A 87 -6.91 8.44 -14.31
CA PHE A 87 -7.59 8.06 -13.07
C PHE A 87 -6.67 8.11 -11.85
N LEU A 88 -5.44 7.56 -11.93
CA LEU A 88 -4.48 7.67 -10.84
C LEU A 88 -4.12 9.13 -10.53
N LYS A 89 -4.03 9.98 -11.56
CA LYS A 89 -3.79 11.41 -11.40
C LYS A 89 -4.93 12.11 -10.66
N ASP A 90 -6.19 11.79 -10.96
CA ASP A 90 -7.34 12.30 -10.19
C ASP A 90 -7.24 11.93 -8.71
N ILE A 91 -6.92 10.67 -8.41
CA ILE A 91 -6.75 10.21 -7.02
C ILE A 91 -5.61 10.95 -6.32
N LEU A 92 -4.44 11.07 -6.97
CA LEU A 92 -3.27 11.75 -6.40
C LEU A 92 -3.50 13.25 -6.19
N GLN A 93 -4.35 13.86 -7.01
CA GLN A 93 -4.72 15.28 -6.90
C GLN A 93 -5.98 15.52 -6.03
N CYS A 94 -6.47 14.48 -5.35
CA CYS A 94 -7.65 14.56 -4.48
C CYS A 94 -8.91 15.05 -5.23
N ARG A 95 -9.16 14.53 -6.43
CA ARG A 95 -10.39 14.75 -7.22
C ARG A 95 -11.29 13.51 -7.10
N PHE A 96 -11.80 13.26 -5.90
CA PHE A 96 -12.69 12.12 -5.66
C PHE A 96 -14.13 12.40 -6.12
N SER A 97 -14.54 13.68 -6.18
CA SER A 97 -15.81 14.13 -6.79
C SER A 97 -15.96 13.69 -8.24
N GLU A 98 -14.86 13.70 -8.99
CA GLU A 98 -14.80 13.28 -10.40
C GLU A 98 -14.85 11.76 -10.56
N GLN A 99 -14.69 11.03 -9.45
CA GLN A 99 -14.59 9.58 -9.42
C GLN A 99 -15.65 8.92 -8.51
N PRO A 100 -16.96 9.24 -8.68
CA PRO A 100 -18.00 8.87 -7.72
C PRO A 100 -18.20 7.36 -7.60
N ARG A 101 -18.04 6.62 -8.71
CA ARG A 101 -18.14 5.15 -8.70
C ARG A 101 -17.04 4.51 -7.87
N PHE A 102 -15.81 4.99 -8.03
CA PHE A 102 -14.68 4.51 -7.24
C PHE A 102 -14.86 4.91 -5.78
N LEU A 103 -15.14 6.17 -5.50
CA LEU A 103 -15.33 6.68 -4.14
C LEU A 103 -16.41 5.90 -3.40
N ASN A 104 -17.57 5.67 -4.01
CA ASN A 104 -18.66 4.91 -3.40
C ASN A 104 -18.28 3.44 -3.15
N LYS A 105 -17.59 2.80 -4.11
CA LYS A 105 -17.09 1.42 -3.92
C LYS A 105 -16.05 1.36 -2.80
N TRP A 106 -15.14 2.31 -2.77
CA TRP A 106 -14.07 2.38 -1.79
C TRP A 106 -14.66 2.58 -0.40
N LEU A 107 -15.48 3.61 -0.18
CA LEU A 107 -16.08 3.93 1.12
C LEU A 107 -17.09 2.91 1.65
N ASN A 108 -17.61 2.00 0.83
CA ASN A 108 -18.46 0.91 1.30
C ASN A 108 -17.73 -0.45 1.28
N GLY A 109 -16.44 -0.47 0.93
CA GLY A 109 -15.61 -1.64 0.91
C GLY A 109 -15.00 -1.95 2.29
N VAL A 110 -14.69 -3.22 2.51
CA VAL A 110 -14.12 -3.72 3.78
C VAL A 110 -12.76 -3.07 4.11
N ASN A 111 -12.01 -2.67 3.07
CA ASN A 111 -10.68 -2.04 3.14
C ASN A 111 -10.73 -0.51 2.92
N GLY A 112 -11.94 0.06 2.93
CA GLY A 112 -12.23 1.40 2.41
C GLY A 112 -11.96 2.58 3.32
N HIS A 113 -11.85 2.32 4.62
CA HIS A 113 -11.75 3.39 5.58
C HIS A 113 -10.36 3.35 6.19
N ASP A 114 -9.58 4.36 5.83
CA ASP A 114 -8.54 4.88 6.71
C ASP A 114 -9.07 4.89 8.15
N TYR A 115 -8.30 4.36 9.10
CA TYR A 115 -8.79 4.15 10.47
C TYR A 115 -9.32 5.45 11.08
N ARG A 116 -8.75 6.61 10.69
CA ARG A 116 -9.16 7.93 11.16
C ARG A 116 -10.52 8.32 10.60
N THR A 117 -10.77 8.04 9.32
CA THR A 117 -12.11 8.24 8.73
C THR A 117 -13.14 7.33 9.39
N LYS A 118 -12.75 6.08 9.72
CA LYS A 118 -13.57 5.11 10.47
C LYS A 118 -13.97 5.66 11.84
N LEU A 119 -13.05 6.32 12.55
CA LEU A 119 -13.32 6.97 13.84
C LEU A 119 -14.30 8.15 13.72
N LEU A 120 -14.34 8.83 12.59
CA LEU A 120 -15.25 9.96 12.35
C LEU A 120 -16.66 9.53 11.94
N CYS A 121 -16.83 8.33 11.40
CA CYS A 121 -18.11 7.87 10.87
C CYS A 121 -19.25 7.70 11.89
N PRO A 122 -19.01 7.21 13.12
CA PRO A 122 -20.04 7.16 14.15
C PRO A 122 -20.57 8.55 14.53
N GLU A 123 -19.67 9.54 14.60
CA GLU A 123 -20.00 10.92 14.99
C GLU A 123 -20.66 11.71 13.85
N PHE A 124 -20.22 11.47 12.60
CA PHE A 124 -20.66 12.23 11.43
C PHE A 124 -21.00 11.32 10.23
N PRO A 125 -22.03 10.47 10.33
CA PRO A 125 -22.33 9.44 9.33
C PRO A 125 -22.65 10.01 7.94
N GLY A 126 -23.26 11.20 7.86
CA GLY A 126 -23.57 11.88 6.59
C GLY A 126 -22.37 12.56 5.93
N VAL A 127 -21.33 12.90 6.71
CA VAL A 127 -20.15 13.64 6.23
C VAL A 127 -18.99 12.68 5.94
N CYS A 128 -18.84 11.62 6.73
CA CYS A 128 -17.70 10.71 6.63
C CYS A 128 -17.61 9.95 5.30
N LYS A 129 -18.76 9.83 4.60
CA LYS A 129 -18.87 9.21 3.28
C LYS A 129 -18.93 10.22 2.13
N GLY A 130 -18.85 11.51 2.41
CA GLY A 130 -18.91 12.56 1.41
C GLY A 130 -17.54 12.79 0.72
N PRO A 131 -17.52 13.12 -0.59
CA PRO A 131 -16.29 13.49 -1.29
C PRO A 131 -15.57 14.64 -0.60
N SER A 132 -16.29 15.64 -0.07
CA SER A 132 -15.70 16.81 0.56
C SER A 132 -14.77 16.49 1.73
N LEU A 133 -15.15 15.55 2.61
CA LEU A 133 -14.28 15.17 3.73
C LEU A 133 -13.06 14.40 3.24
N VAL A 134 -13.26 13.43 2.36
CA VAL A 134 -12.18 12.60 1.80
C VAL A 134 -11.14 13.47 1.09
N GLU A 135 -11.62 14.40 0.27
CA GLU A 135 -10.76 15.35 -0.43
C GLU A 135 -10.05 16.30 0.52
N ALA A 136 -10.73 16.79 1.57
CA ALA A 136 -10.10 17.64 2.56
C ALA A 136 -8.98 16.91 3.33
N MET A 137 -9.23 15.67 3.77
CA MET A 137 -8.22 14.83 4.41
C MET A 137 -7.03 14.55 3.46
N CYS A 138 -7.31 14.25 2.20
CA CYS A 138 -6.30 14.03 1.17
C CYS A 138 -5.46 15.30 0.89
N ARG A 139 -6.10 16.47 0.81
CA ARG A 139 -5.42 17.76 0.60
C ARG A 139 -4.61 18.21 1.81
N ALA A 140 -5.02 17.80 3.01
CA ALA A 140 -4.33 18.11 4.24
C ALA A 140 -3.06 17.25 4.45
N ALA A 141 -3.01 16.03 3.91
CA ALA A 141 -1.85 15.16 4.00
C ALA A 141 -0.62 15.68 3.25
N ARG A 142 0.57 15.41 3.81
CA ARG A 142 1.88 15.74 3.21
C ARG A 142 2.34 14.67 2.22
N ALA A 143 1.97 13.41 2.46
CA ALA A 143 2.23 12.30 1.55
C ALA A 143 0.90 11.63 1.17
N ARG A 144 0.65 11.49 -0.14
CA ARG A 144 -0.53 10.81 -0.68
C ARG A 144 -0.08 9.51 -1.30
N VAL A 145 -0.37 8.40 -0.63
CA VAL A 145 0.02 7.05 -1.05
C VAL A 145 -1.14 6.41 -1.79
N VAL A 146 -0.89 5.95 -3.00
CA VAL A 146 -1.83 5.13 -3.76
C VAL A 146 -1.20 3.77 -3.95
N ARG A 147 -1.87 2.74 -3.44
CA ARG A 147 -1.44 1.36 -3.66
C ARG A 147 -1.99 0.86 -4.98
N VAL A 148 -1.12 0.32 -5.83
CA VAL A 148 -1.47 -0.22 -7.15
C VAL A 148 -1.00 -1.67 -7.24
N VAL A 149 -1.93 -2.62 -7.19
CA VAL A 149 -1.62 -4.06 -7.30
C VAL A 149 -1.96 -4.69 -8.66
N SER A 150 -2.70 -3.94 -9.47
CA SER A 150 -3.14 -4.31 -10.82
C SER A 150 -2.58 -3.31 -11.81
N GLY A 151 -2.02 -3.80 -12.91
CA GLY A 151 -1.38 -2.97 -13.95
C GLY A 151 0.14 -3.09 -13.98
N GLU A 152 0.73 -2.72 -15.11
CA GLU A 152 2.16 -2.82 -15.37
C GLU A 152 2.86 -1.56 -14.87
N LEU A 153 4.05 -1.72 -14.29
CA LEU A 153 4.84 -0.63 -13.69
C LEU A 153 5.09 0.52 -14.68
N GLY A 154 5.12 0.24 -15.99
CA GLY A 154 5.27 1.24 -17.05
C GLY A 154 4.22 2.35 -17.02
N VAL A 155 3.01 2.09 -16.49
CA VAL A 155 1.97 3.13 -16.30
C VAL A 155 2.47 4.25 -15.37
N ALA A 156 3.35 3.96 -14.41
CA ALA A 156 3.91 4.96 -13.51
C ALA A 156 4.86 5.96 -14.22
N ALA A 157 5.34 5.64 -15.43
CA ALA A 157 6.24 6.52 -16.19
C ALA A 157 5.60 7.88 -16.45
N ALA A 158 4.37 7.89 -16.97
CA ALA A 158 3.64 9.12 -17.26
C ALA A 158 3.35 9.95 -15.99
N LEU A 159 3.15 9.29 -14.84
CA LEU A 159 2.95 9.97 -13.55
C LEU A 159 4.26 10.55 -13.00
N LEU A 160 5.40 9.92 -13.27
CA LEU A 160 6.73 10.45 -12.94
C LEU A 160 7.12 11.63 -13.85
N GLU A 161 6.67 11.65 -15.10
CA GLU A 161 6.94 12.74 -16.06
C GLU A 161 6.07 13.97 -15.83
N ASP A 162 4.92 13.82 -15.17
CA ASP A 162 3.97 14.90 -14.93
C ASP A 162 4.55 15.96 -13.96
N GLY A 163 4.88 17.14 -14.49
CA GLY A 163 5.39 18.26 -13.69
C GLY A 163 4.40 18.81 -12.65
N GLY A 164 3.11 18.46 -12.75
CA GLY A 164 2.09 18.77 -11.75
C GLY A 164 2.08 17.81 -10.56
N LEU A 165 2.90 16.76 -10.57
CA LEU A 165 3.02 15.78 -9.50
C LEU A 165 4.45 15.68 -8.97
N SER A 166 4.61 15.76 -7.64
CA SER A 166 5.83 15.27 -6.98
C SER A 166 5.75 13.74 -6.80
N ALA A 167 5.66 13.02 -7.93
CA ALA A 167 5.49 11.58 -7.97
C ALA A 167 6.77 10.84 -7.58
N ARG A 168 6.59 9.77 -6.79
CA ARG A 168 7.61 8.79 -6.42
C ARG A 168 7.02 7.38 -6.47
N VAL A 169 7.84 6.40 -6.79
CA VAL A 169 7.43 5.00 -6.92
C VAL A 169 8.20 4.15 -5.92
N ILE A 170 7.46 3.44 -5.07
CA ILE A 170 7.95 2.32 -4.29
C ILE A 170 7.53 1.06 -5.05
N HIS A 171 8.48 0.43 -5.74
CA HIS A 171 8.26 -0.82 -6.44
C HIS A 171 8.48 -1.98 -5.48
N LEU A 172 7.39 -2.56 -4.98
CA LEU A 172 7.42 -3.68 -4.06
C LEU A 172 7.37 -5.00 -4.84
N VAL A 173 8.38 -5.84 -4.68
CA VAL A 173 8.45 -7.19 -5.26
C VAL A 173 8.45 -8.24 -4.17
N ARG A 174 8.14 -9.48 -4.54
CA ARG A 174 8.13 -10.65 -3.65
C ARG A 174 8.57 -11.86 -4.46
N ASP A 175 9.12 -12.88 -3.81
CA ASP A 175 9.40 -14.16 -4.45
C ASP A 175 8.14 -14.68 -5.17
N PRO A 176 8.16 -14.88 -6.51
CA PRO A 176 7.02 -15.38 -7.27
C PRO A 176 6.47 -16.72 -6.74
N ARG A 177 7.33 -17.57 -6.17
CA ARG A 177 6.95 -18.86 -5.55
C ARG A 177 6.12 -18.62 -4.31
N ALA A 178 6.56 -17.70 -3.43
CA ALA A 178 5.84 -17.31 -2.22
C ALA A 178 4.49 -16.65 -2.54
N LEU A 179 4.50 -15.77 -3.54
CA LEU A 179 3.32 -15.05 -4.01
C LEU A 179 2.27 -16.02 -4.58
N LEU A 180 2.65 -16.94 -5.46
CA LEU A 180 1.74 -17.93 -6.06
C LEU A 180 1.24 -18.93 -5.01
N ALA A 181 2.10 -19.41 -4.12
CA ALA A 181 1.70 -20.25 -2.99
C ALA A 181 0.67 -19.55 -2.09
N SER A 182 0.85 -18.24 -1.84
CA SER A 182 -0.14 -17.47 -1.08
C SER A 182 -1.47 -17.34 -1.80
N ARG A 183 -1.48 -17.16 -3.14
CA ARG A 183 -2.71 -17.08 -3.94
C ARG A 183 -3.45 -18.42 -3.94
N GLU A 184 -2.72 -19.51 -4.04
CA GLU A 184 -3.27 -20.86 -3.99
C GLU A 184 -3.89 -21.19 -2.62
N ARG A 185 -3.16 -20.97 -1.52
CA ARG A 185 -3.69 -21.17 -0.16
C ARG A 185 -4.93 -20.32 0.08
N PHE A 186 -4.92 -19.07 -0.35
CA PHE A 186 -6.07 -18.19 -0.24
C PHE A 186 -7.29 -18.78 -0.96
N ARG A 187 -7.14 -19.19 -2.22
CA ARG A 187 -8.21 -19.80 -3.04
C ARG A 187 -8.79 -21.05 -2.40
N ASN A 188 -7.95 -21.90 -1.82
CA ASN A 188 -8.36 -23.16 -1.23
C ASN A 188 -8.98 -22.99 0.17
N GLY A 189 -8.72 -21.86 0.84
CA GLY A 189 -9.31 -21.51 2.12
C GLY A 189 -10.77 -21.06 2.04
N THR A 190 -11.49 -21.20 3.15
CA THR A 190 -12.91 -20.86 3.29
C THR A 190 -13.22 -19.43 2.84
N HIS A 191 -12.40 -18.46 3.25
CA HIS A 191 -12.54 -17.05 2.87
C HIS A 191 -12.31 -16.79 1.37
N GLY A 192 -11.36 -17.49 0.74
CA GLY A 192 -11.14 -17.37 -0.70
C GLY A 192 -12.28 -17.96 -1.50
N LYS A 193 -12.87 -19.08 -1.07
CA LYS A 193 -14.07 -19.63 -1.71
C LYS A 193 -15.23 -18.63 -1.72
N TYR A 194 -15.46 -17.91 -0.61
CA TYR A 194 -16.46 -16.84 -0.55
C TYR A 194 -16.13 -15.65 -1.47
N LEU A 195 -14.88 -15.19 -1.50
CA LEU A 195 -14.49 -14.07 -2.35
C LEU A 195 -14.45 -14.41 -3.84
N LEU A 196 -14.11 -15.66 -4.19
CA LEU A 196 -14.26 -16.19 -5.55
C LEU A 196 -15.75 -16.23 -5.95
N ALA A 197 -16.64 -16.67 -5.06
CA ALA A 197 -18.08 -16.67 -5.31
C ALA A 197 -18.66 -15.25 -5.48
N ALA A 198 -18.05 -14.24 -4.83
CA ALA A 198 -18.41 -12.83 -4.96
C ALA A 198 -17.72 -12.13 -6.16
N GLY A 199 -17.04 -12.85 -7.06
CA GLY A 199 -16.35 -12.26 -8.22
C GLY A 199 -15.09 -11.42 -7.86
N MET A 200 -14.61 -11.52 -6.62
CA MET A 200 -13.45 -10.80 -6.08
C MET A 200 -12.19 -11.70 -5.97
N GLY A 201 -12.15 -12.79 -6.73
CA GLY A 201 -11.02 -13.71 -6.81
C GLY A 201 -9.85 -13.22 -7.65
N PHE A 202 -8.78 -14.01 -7.70
CA PHE A 202 -7.67 -13.77 -8.63
C PHE A 202 -8.11 -14.00 -10.09
N ARG A 203 -7.64 -13.15 -11.00
CA ARG A 203 -7.76 -13.36 -12.45
C ARG A 203 -7.00 -14.62 -12.88
N GLN A 204 -7.24 -15.14 -14.09
CA GLN A 204 -6.54 -16.34 -14.54
C GLN A 204 -5.03 -16.08 -14.71
N GLU A 205 -4.67 -14.92 -15.27
CA GLU A 205 -3.29 -14.47 -15.38
C GLU A 205 -2.58 -14.32 -14.01
N GLU A 206 -3.35 -14.11 -12.93
CA GLU A 206 -2.80 -14.02 -11.57
C GLU A 206 -2.57 -15.39 -10.92
N LYS A 207 -3.01 -16.48 -11.55
CA LYS A 207 -2.81 -17.85 -11.07
C LYS A 207 -1.74 -18.58 -11.87
N ASP A 208 -1.54 -18.16 -13.11
CA ASP A 208 -0.60 -18.79 -14.03
C ASP A 208 0.84 -18.29 -13.79
N PRO A 209 1.81 -19.17 -13.49
CA PRO A 209 3.18 -18.76 -13.25
C PRO A 209 3.82 -18.02 -14.44
N SER A 210 3.51 -18.44 -15.67
CA SER A 210 4.07 -17.83 -16.87
C SER A 210 3.59 -16.39 -17.04
N ALA A 211 2.29 -16.13 -16.88
CA ALA A 211 1.72 -14.80 -16.94
C ALA A 211 2.19 -13.88 -15.79
N VAL A 212 2.31 -14.41 -14.56
CA VAL A 212 2.86 -13.67 -13.42
C VAL A 212 4.29 -13.22 -13.67
N CYS A 213 5.14 -14.10 -14.21
CA CYS A 213 6.53 -13.80 -14.47
C CYS A 213 6.75 -12.99 -15.75
N ALA A 214 5.86 -13.12 -16.75
CA ALA A 214 5.79 -12.20 -17.87
C ALA A 214 5.49 -10.76 -17.41
N ARG A 215 4.63 -10.56 -16.40
CA ARG A 215 4.41 -9.24 -15.80
C ARG A 215 5.66 -8.73 -15.08
N TYR A 216 6.34 -9.57 -14.29
CA TYR A 216 7.61 -9.18 -13.66
C TYR A 216 8.65 -8.72 -14.68
N ARG A 217 8.78 -9.40 -15.83
CA ARG A 217 9.71 -9.00 -16.91
C ARG A 217 9.38 -7.62 -17.47
N ARG A 218 8.10 -7.30 -17.67
CA ARG A 218 7.68 -5.97 -18.11
C ARG A 218 7.95 -4.90 -17.05
N ASP A 219 7.73 -5.24 -15.77
CA ASP A 219 8.08 -4.37 -14.65
C ASP A 219 9.60 -4.16 -14.54
N MET A 220 10.42 -5.19 -14.80
CA MET A 220 11.88 -5.08 -14.87
C MET A 220 12.34 -4.18 -16.03
N ALA A 221 11.70 -4.29 -17.19
CA ALA A 221 11.99 -3.42 -18.32
C ALA A 221 11.71 -1.94 -17.97
N ALA A 222 10.56 -1.65 -17.33
CA ALA A 222 10.25 -0.31 -16.84
C ALA A 222 11.25 0.17 -15.76
N ARG A 223 11.60 -0.70 -14.80
CA ARG A 223 12.58 -0.44 -13.75
C ARG A 223 13.91 0.04 -14.32
N SER A 224 14.43 -0.60 -15.37
CA SER A 224 15.73 -0.22 -15.96
C SER A 224 15.76 1.24 -16.43
N SER A 225 14.62 1.76 -16.90
CA SER A 225 14.48 3.17 -17.25
C SER A 225 14.29 4.05 -16.01
N PHE A 226 13.52 3.61 -15.02
CA PHE A 226 13.25 4.41 -13.81
C PHE A 226 14.47 4.62 -12.94
N VAL A 227 15.33 3.61 -12.78
CA VAL A 227 16.59 3.75 -12.03
C VAL A 227 17.49 4.81 -12.68
N ARG A 228 17.54 4.86 -14.01
CA ARG A 228 18.37 5.81 -14.76
C ARG A 228 17.78 7.22 -14.79
N LEU A 229 16.48 7.35 -15.05
CA LEU A 229 15.83 8.65 -15.28
C LEU A 229 15.33 9.30 -13.99
N TYR A 230 15.02 8.50 -12.97
CA TYR A 230 14.34 8.93 -11.75
C TYR A 230 15.00 8.37 -10.47
N PRO A 231 16.33 8.43 -10.30
CA PRO A 231 17.04 7.80 -9.19
C PRO A 231 16.55 8.26 -7.80
N ASP A 232 16.15 9.53 -7.65
CA ASP A 232 15.64 10.07 -6.38
C ASP A 232 14.12 9.89 -6.18
N ARG A 233 13.44 9.33 -7.18
CA ARG A 233 11.97 9.18 -7.20
C ARG A 233 11.52 7.74 -7.42
N TYR A 234 12.45 6.80 -7.52
CA TYR A 234 12.17 5.37 -7.65
C TYR A 234 12.98 4.57 -6.63
N VAL A 235 12.34 3.62 -5.96
CA VAL A 235 13.01 2.66 -5.08
C VAL A 235 12.39 1.28 -5.25
N LEU A 236 13.24 0.24 -5.31
CA LEU A 236 12.81 -1.14 -5.24
C LEU A 236 12.87 -1.63 -3.79
N VAL A 237 11.84 -2.35 -3.37
CA VAL A 237 11.79 -3.02 -2.06
C VAL A 237 11.39 -4.47 -2.28
N ARG A 238 12.18 -5.42 -1.76
CA ARG A 238 11.71 -6.81 -1.65
C ARG A 238 10.91 -6.94 -0.36
N TYR A 239 9.75 -7.60 -0.44
CA TYR A 239 8.91 -7.87 0.72
C TYR A 239 9.67 -8.62 1.80
N GLU A 240 10.58 -9.51 1.41
CA GLU A 240 11.40 -10.31 2.29
C GLU A 240 12.32 -9.44 3.15
N ASP A 241 13.00 -8.46 2.55
CA ASP A 241 13.86 -7.52 3.30
C ASP A 241 13.04 -6.67 4.27
N LEU A 242 11.86 -6.19 3.85
CA LEU A 242 10.94 -5.44 4.70
C LEU A 242 10.38 -6.30 5.85
N ALA A 243 10.02 -7.55 5.57
CA ALA A 243 9.45 -8.46 6.58
C ALA A 243 10.51 -8.88 7.61
N LEU A 244 11.77 -9.04 7.20
CA LEU A 244 12.89 -9.39 8.07
C LEU A 244 13.38 -8.22 8.92
N ASP A 245 13.34 -7.00 8.39
CA ASP A 245 13.81 -5.80 9.07
C ASP A 245 13.04 -4.53 8.67
N ALA A 246 11.81 -4.42 9.17
CA ALA A 246 10.94 -3.29 8.88
C ALA A 246 11.49 -1.97 9.40
N GLU A 247 12.15 -1.95 10.55
CA GLU A 247 12.76 -0.74 11.12
C GLU A 247 13.76 -0.12 10.13
N ARG A 248 14.71 -0.93 9.64
CA ARG A 248 15.72 -0.48 8.66
C ARG A 248 15.09 0.00 7.36
N VAL A 249 14.16 -0.77 6.80
CA VAL A 249 13.52 -0.41 5.52
C VAL A 249 12.66 0.83 5.66
N MET A 250 11.87 0.96 6.73
CA MET A 250 11.01 2.13 6.95
C MET A 250 11.82 3.39 7.26
N ARG A 251 12.94 3.29 7.98
CA ARG A 251 13.87 4.42 8.17
C ARG A 251 14.38 5.00 6.85
N ARG A 252 14.50 4.18 5.80
CA ARG A 252 14.85 4.64 4.45
C ARG A 252 13.65 5.19 3.67
N LEU A 253 12.48 4.54 3.78
CA LEU A 253 11.30 4.93 2.99
C LEU A 253 10.65 6.23 3.46
N TYR A 254 10.72 6.58 4.75
CA TYR A 254 10.13 7.83 5.25
C TYR A 254 10.79 9.09 4.66
N PRO A 255 12.13 9.23 4.66
CA PRO A 255 12.82 10.31 3.94
C PRO A 255 12.52 10.32 2.45
N PHE A 256 12.43 9.14 1.81
CA PHE A 256 12.01 9.03 0.41
C PHE A 256 10.60 9.61 0.19
N MET A 257 9.68 9.44 1.14
CA MET A 257 8.35 10.09 1.14
C MET A 257 8.37 11.57 1.57
N ARG A 258 9.54 12.13 1.90
CA ARG A 258 9.70 13.46 2.54
C ARG A 258 8.92 13.60 3.84
N LEU A 259 8.93 12.54 4.63
CA LEU A 259 8.37 12.52 5.99
C LEU A 259 9.47 12.20 7.01
N PRO A 260 9.42 12.77 8.22
CA PRO A 260 10.33 12.39 9.29
C PRO A 260 9.98 10.99 9.82
N TYR A 261 11.01 10.19 10.11
CA TYR A 261 10.87 8.92 10.83
C TYR A 261 10.93 9.18 12.34
N THR A 262 9.79 9.57 12.93
CA THR A 262 9.70 9.96 14.35
C THR A 262 9.65 8.75 15.28
N ALA A 263 9.84 8.98 16.58
CA ALA A 263 9.66 7.93 17.59
C ALA A 263 8.25 7.31 17.57
N ALA A 264 7.20 8.12 17.30
CA ALA A 264 5.84 7.63 17.17
C ALA A 264 5.68 6.68 15.97
N VAL A 265 6.30 7.01 14.84
CA VAL A 265 6.34 6.12 13.66
C VAL A 265 7.07 4.82 14.00
N ALA A 266 8.25 4.90 14.61
CA ALA A 266 9.04 3.73 15.01
C ALA A 266 8.25 2.79 15.94
N SER A 267 7.56 3.35 16.94
CA SER A 267 6.68 2.58 17.84
C SER A 267 5.57 1.84 17.10
N THR A 268 4.91 2.49 16.13
CA THR A 268 3.87 1.84 15.31
C THR A 268 4.46 0.75 14.42
N VAL A 269 5.61 0.98 13.79
CA VAL A 269 6.31 -0.04 12.98
C VAL A 269 6.68 -1.26 13.83
N ALA A 270 7.21 -1.04 15.03
CA ALA A 270 7.50 -2.10 16.00
C ALA A 270 6.22 -2.86 16.41
N PHE A 271 5.13 -2.14 16.68
CA PHE A 271 3.84 -2.74 17.04
C PHE A 271 3.29 -3.67 15.95
N HIS A 272 3.40 -3.28 14.68
CA HIS A 272 2.95 -4.10 13.55
C HIS A 272 3.83 -5.34 13.28
N THR A 273 5.05 -5.40 13.82
CA THR A 273 6.04 -6.44 13.48
C THR A 273 6.43 -7.37 14.62
N LEU A 274 6.11 -7.03 15.88
CA LEU A 274 6.60 -7.73 17.07
C LEU A 274 5.50 -8.45 17.90
N ARG A 275 4.25 -8.55 17.45
CA ARG A 275 3.20 -9.21 18.28
C ARG A 275 3.46 -10.70 18.50
N LEU A 276 3.17 -11.13 19.73
CA LEU A 276 3.17 -12.54 20.21
C LEU A 276 1.89 -13.31 19.80
N GLU A 277 0.81 -12.61 19.46
CA GLU A 277 -0.48 -13.18 19.03
C GLU A 277 -0.82 -12.70 17.62
N GLU A 278 -0.99 -13.65 16.70
CA GLU A 278 -1.27 -13.40 15.29
C GLU A 278 -2.79 -13.28 15.04
N GLU A 279 -3.21 -12.29 14.24
CA GLU A 279 -4.57 -12.33 13.68
C GLU A 279 -4.63 -13.35 12.54
N ASP A 280 -5.38 -14.44 12.75
CA ASP A 280 -5.56 -15.52 11.76
C ASP A 280 -6.61 -15.16 10.71
N HIS A 281 -6.26 -14.21 9.84
CA HIS A 281 -6.97 -14.01 8.58
C HIS A 281 -6.03 -13.71 7.41
N PRO A 282 -6.47 -13.95 6.14
CA PRO A 282 -5.57 -13.95 4.99
C PRO A 282 -5.02 -12.58 4.59
N TYR A 283 -5.57 -11.49 5.13
CA TYR A 283 -5.16 -10.12 4.86
C TYR A 283 -4.53 -9.43 6.07
N SER A 284 -4.33 -10.14 7.17
CA SER A 284 -3.73 -9.56 8.37
C SER A 284 -2.35 -8.99 8.08
N THR A 285 -2.17 -7.75 8.52
CA THR A 285 -0.98 -6.93 8.44
C THR A 285 -0.25 -6.82 9.79
N ILE A 286 -0.75 -7.54 10.80
CA ILE A 286 -0.16 -7.60 12.14
C ILE A 286 0.20 -9.05 12.41
N LYS A 287 1.48 -9.39 12.23
CA LYS A 287 2.05 -10.74 12.40
C LYS A 287 3.51 -10.64 12.80
N ASN A 288 4.07 -11.74 13.30
CA ASN A 288 5.52 -11.89 13.31
C ASN A 288 6.00 -12.10 11.85
N SER A 289 6.30 -10.99 11.18
CA SER A 289 6.68 -10.99 9.76
C SER A 289 7.96 -11.80 9.53
N LYS A 290 8.88 -11.80 10.50
CA LYS A 290 10.15 -12.53 10.43
C LYS A 290 9.96 -14.04 10.44
N SER A 291 9.06 -14.55 11.29
CA SER A 291 8.82 -16.00 11.39
C SER A 291 8.01 -16.55 10.22
N THR A 292 7.22 -15.70 9.54
CA THR A 292 6.25 -16.15 8.52
C THR A 292 6.67 -15.90 7.08
N VAL A 293 7.66 -15.04 6.82
CA VAL A 293 8.07 -14.61 5.47
C VAL A 293 8.42 -15.78 4.53
N PHE A 294 9.08 -16.82 5.05
CA PHE A 294 9.51 -18.00 4.29
C PHE A 294 8.63 -19.24 4.49
N ALA A 295 7.49 -19.12 5.20
CA ALA A 295 6.60 -20.25 5.52
C ALA A 295 6.02 -20.94 4.28
N TRP A 296 6.02 -20.29 3.12
CA TRP A 296 5.59 -20.89 1.85
C TRP A 296 6.37 -22.17 1.51
N ARG A 297 7.63 -22.31 1.95
CA ARG A 297 8.45 -23.51 1.70
C ARG A 297 7.91 -24.77 2.37
N GLN A 298 7.16 -24.61 3.46
CA GLN A 298 6.56 -25.73 4.19
C GLN A 298 5.25 -26.23 3.54
N HIS A 299 4.66 -25.42 2.65
CA HIS A 299 3.33 -25.67 2.11
C HIS A 299 3.29 -25.79 0.58
N LEU A 300 4.33 -25.33 -0.12
CA LEU A 300 4.47 -25.47 -1.56
C LEU A 300 5.29 -26.74 -1.86
N PRO A 301 4.70 -27.78 -2.47
CA PRO A 301 5.43 -28.99 -2.84
C PRO A 301 6.60 -28.68 -3.79
N PHE A 302 7.69 -29.45 -3.68
CA PHE A 302 8.89 -29.25 -4.52
C PHE A 302 8.55 -29.22 -6.02
N ARG A 303 7.67 -30.10 -6.48
CA ARG A 303 7.23 -30.16 -7.89
C ARG A 303 6.58 -28.84 -8.36
N ASP A 304 5.73 -28.24 -7.54
CA ASP A 304 5.06 -26.98 -7.88
C ASP A 304 6.04 -25.80 -7.79
N MET A 305 6.92 -25.82 -6.79
CA MET A 305 8.03 -24.87 -6.66
C MET A 305 8.93 -24.89 -7.90
N GLU A 306 9.36 -26.08 -8.34
CA GLU A 306 10.20 -26.28 -9.52
C GLU A 306 9.50 -25.81 -10.80
N ARG A 307 8.19 -26.07 -10.94
CA ARG A 307 7.39 -25.55 -12.05
C ARG A 307 7.44 -24.02 -12.10
N ILE A 308 7.20 -23.36 -10.97
CA ILE A 308 7.23 -21.88 -10.90
C ILE A 308 8.65 -21.38 -11.19
N GLN A 309 9.67 -21.99 -10.61
CA GLN A 309 11.07 -21.62 -10.79
C GLN A 309 11.49 -21.70 -12.26
N ARG A 310 11.05 -22.72 -13.01
CA ARG A 310 11.33 -22.83 -14.44
C ARG A 310 10.73 -21.66 -15.23
N GLU A 311 9.49 -21.27 -14.92
CA GLU A 311 8.83 -20.15 -15.60
C GLU A 311 9.41 -18.78 -15.23
N CYS A 312 10.05 -18.68 -14.06
CA CYS A 312 10.45 -17.42 -13.44
C CYS A 312 11.96 -17.31 -13.20
N GLY A 313 12.79 -18.16 -13.81
CA GLY A 313 14.22 -18.26 -13.48
C GLY A 313 14.97 -16.92 -13.57
N ASP A 314 14.76 -16.18 -14.66
CA ASP A 314 15.32 -14.85 -14.87
C ASP A 314 14.79 -13.81 -13.87
N VAL A 315 13.52 -13.90 -13.50
CA VAL A 315 12.91 -13.04 -12.48
C VAL A 315 13.49 -13.33 -11.10
N LEU A 316 13.71 -14.61 -10.77
CA LEU A 316 14.30 -15.03 -9.51
C LEU A 316 15.73 -14.51 -9.39
N GLU A 317 16.54 -14.69 -10.43
CA GLU A 317 17.90 -14.19 -10.51
C GLU A 317 17.97 -12.66 -10.36
N ALA A 318 17.17 -11.92 -11.15
CA ALA A 318 17.19 -10.46 -11.17
C ALA A 318 16.77 -9.80 -9.84
N TYR A 319 15.96 -10.48 -9.03
CA TYR A 319 15.57 -10.01 -7.70
C TYR A 319 16.31 -10.71 -6.56
N GLY A 320 17.35 -11.50 -6.86
CA GLY A 320 18.23 -12.08 -5.85
C GLY A 320 17.59 -13.20 -5.04
N TYR A 321 16.73 -14.00 -5.66
CA TYR A 321 16.15 -15.20 -5.07
C TYR A 321 16.95 -16.44 -5.48
N ARG A 322 17.24 -17.30 -4.51
CA ARG A 322 17.95 -18.56 -4.72
C ARG A 322 17.09 -19.56 -5.48
N SER A 323 17.69 -20.21 -6.47
CA SER A 323 17.12 -21.40 -7.11
C SER A 323 17.41 -22.66 -6.28
N PHE A 324 16.43 -23.55 -6.15
CA PHE A 324 16.56 -24.84 -5.47
C PHE A 324 16.49 -25.97 -6.49
N HIS A 325 17.49 -26.84 -6.51
CA HIS A 325 17.62 -27.86 -7.57
C HIS A 325 17.24 -29.27 -7.11
N THR A 326 17.20 -29.51 -5.80
CA THR A 326 16.85 -30.83 -5.25
C THR A 326 15.81 -30.73 -4.14
N PRO A 327 15.00 -31.78 -3.92
CA PRO A 327 14.07 -31.83 -2.79
C PRO A 327 14.77 -31.67 -1.44
N ARG A 328 16.00 -32.20 -1.32
CA ARG A 328 16.80 -32.12 -0.10
C ARG A 328 17.21 -30.67 0.22
N GLU A 329 17.72 -29.95 -0.78
CA GLU A 329 18.09 -28.54 -0.62
C GLU A 329 16.86 -27.67 -0.31
N TYR A 330 15.77 -27.88 -1.05
CA TYR A 330 14.53 -27.15 -0.83
C TYR A 330 13.90 -27.42 0.55
N GLY A 331 14.01 -28.65 1.05
CA GLY A 331 13.52 -29.05 2.37
C GLY A 331 14.37 -28.54 3.54
N ASP A 332 15.63 -28.16 3.30
CA ASP A 332 16.48 -27.59 4.35
C ASP A 332 16.13 -26.12 4.62
N LEU A 333 15.29 -25.90 5.64
CA LEU A 333 14.84 -24.56 6.05
C LEU A 333 15.97 -23.66 6.57
N LYS A 334 17.18 -24.18 6.80
CA LYS A 334 18.35 -23.36 7.16
C LYS A 334 18.95 -22.66 5.94
N VAL A 335 18.72 -23.18 4.73
CA VAL A 335 19.18 -22.55 3.49
C VAL A 335 18.32 -21.32 3.21
N SER A 336 18.94 -20.13 3.14
CA SER A 336 18.21 -18.90 2.83
C SER A 336 17.64 -18.91 1.40
N PRO A 337 16.36 -18.53 1.20
CA PRO A 337 15.78 -18.30 -0.13
C PRO A 337 16.33 -17.05 -0.84
N LEU A 338 17.08 -16.20 -0.14
CA LEU A 338 17.73 -15.03 -0.71
C LEU A 338 19.17 -15.39 -1.12
N SER A 339 19.53 -15.10 -2.37
CA SER A 339 20.89 -15.26 -2.89
C SER A 339 21.68 -13.96 -2.86
N LEU A 340 21.00 -12.81 -2.89
CA LEU A 340 21.60 -11.48 -2.82
C LEU A 340 21.05 -10.68 -1.64
N THR A 341 21.90 -9.84 -1.08
CA THR A 341 21.54 -8.77 -0.15
C THR A 341 20.68 -7.71 -0.84
N GLU A 342 20.01 -6.88 -0.03
CA GLU A 342 19.20 -5.78 -0.54
C GLU A 342 20.03 -4.77 -1.35
N GLU A 343 21.25 -4.48 -0.90
CA GLU A 343 22.18 -3.58 -1.55
C GLU A 343 22.70 -4.14 -2.87
N GLU A 344 22.86 -5.46 -2.99
CA GLU A 344 23.22 -6.12 -4.26
C GLU A 344 22.07 -6.07 -5.27
N VAL A 345 20.81 -6.24 -4.83
CA VAL A 345 19.65 -6.17 -5.74
C VAL A 345 19.39 -4.74 -6.24
N ASN A 346 19.76 -3.73 -5.45
CA ASN A 346 19.55 -2.31 -5.79
C ASN A 346 20.73 -1.67 -6.54
N ARG A 347 21.87 -2.35 -6.66
CA ARG A 347 22.95 -1.98 -7.59
C ARG A 347 22.54 -2.32 -9.02
#